data_AF-A0A5K3EF72-F1
#
_entry.id   AF-A0A5K3EF72-F1
#
_cell.length_a   1.000
_cell.length_b   1.000
_cell.length_c   1.000
_cell.angle_alpha   90.00
_cell.angle_beta   90.00
_cell.angle_gamma   90.00
#
_symmetry.space_group_name_H-M   'P 1'
#
loop_
_entity.id
_entity.type
_entity.pdbx_description
1 polymer ?
#
loop_
_entity_poly.entity_id
_entity_poly.type
_entity_poly.pdbx_seq_one_letter_code
_entity_poly.pdbx_strand_id
1 'polypeptide(L)'
;KHDGLVGKTLTVKPNKTWNLIKRIYIRVKSVVFFSEMYPRWSSRIRFLLFPATLFGALGLFILLKSTLSSLFTFECQNNCDSSSQSNEPFIFIGGYPRSGTTLMRVLLDVHPSIRCGPETHILPHFLYLYSSKIAPLFDKRLHEANISHELVDSIYVSMISGLLHKTGPDAKRLCVKDPFIDFNLKYLLHLFPNGKFILMVRDGRAVANSIISMA
;
A
#
# COMPACT_ATOMS: atom_id res chain seq x y z
N LYS A 1 -20.18 6.27 41.04
CA LYS A 1 -21.50 5.59 40.98
C LYS A 1 -21.53 4.84 39.65
N HIS A 2 -21.54 3.52 39.72
CA HIS A 2 -21.57 2.52 38.62
C HIS A 2 -22.70 2.85 37.60
N ASP A 3 -22.64 2.52 36.31
CA ASP A 3 -22.51 1.21 35.61
C ASP A 3 -21.94 1.47 34.17
N GLY A 4 -21.30 0.60 33.37
CA GLY A 4 -21.30 -0.86 33.27
C GLY A 4 -21.93 -1.36 31.96
N LEU A 5 -21.27 -1.21 30.79
CA LEU A 5 -21.59 -1.89 29.49
C LEU A 5 -20.32 -1.92 28.62
N VAL A 6 -19.46 -2.94 28.56
CA VAL A 6 -19.59 -4.32 28.05
C VAL A 6 -20.25 -4.41 26.66
N GLY A 7 -19.42 -4.68 25.64
CA GLY A 7 -19.70 -5.58 24.52
C GLY A 7 -20.70 -5.13 23.45
N LYS A 8 -20.19 -4.60 22.33
CA LYS A 8 -20.83 -4.81 21.00
C LYS A 8 -19.77 -5.18 19.96
N THR A 9 -19.52 -6.48 19.88
CA THR A 9 -18.78 -7.12 18.80
C THR A 9 -19.56 -6.93 17.50
N LEU A 10 -19.03 -6.12 16.57
CA LEU A 10 -19.58 -5.98 15.23
C LEU A 10 -19.43 -7.30 14.49
N THR A 11 -20.53 -8.05 14.36
CA THR A 11 -20.60 -9.27 13.58
C THR A 11 -20.52 -8.94 12.10
N VAL A 12 -19.34 -9.10 11.50
CA VAL A 12 -19.15 -9.07 10.05
C VAL A 12 -19.89 -10.27 9.44
N LYS A 13 -20.94 -10.00 8.65
CA LYS A 13 -21.65 -11.04 7.88
C LYS A 13 -20.68 -11.67 6.86
N PRO A 14 -20.48 -13.00 6.86
CA PRO A 14 -19.58 -13.63 5.90
C PRO A 14 -20.17 -13.55 4.48
N ASN A 15 -19.42 -12.89 3.59
CA ASN A 15 -19.72 -12.77 2.17
C ASN A 15 -19.86 -14.15 1.49
N LYS A 16 -20.77 -14.22 0.50
CA LYS A 16 -21.18 -15.39 -0.29
C LYS A 16 -20.04 -16.20 -0.93
N THR A 17 -18.80 -15.70 -0.92
CA THR A 17 -17.58 -16.37 -1.36
C THR A 17 -17.20 -17.57 -0.48
N TRP A 18 -17.52 -17.55 0.82
CA TRP A 18 -17.27 -18.68 1.73
C TRP A 18 -18.07 -19.94 1.39
N ASN A 19 -19.27 -19.79 0.82
CA ASN A 19 -20.08 -20.94 0.41
C ASN A 19 -19.56 -21.60 -0.88
N LEU A 20 -18.85 -20.85 -1.72
CA LEU A 20 -18.18 -21.41 -2.90
C LEU A 20 -16.93 -22.19 -2.50
N ILE A 21 -16.15 -21.68 -1.54
CA ILE A 21 -15.00 -22.37 -0.96
C ILE A 21 -15.45 -23.63 -0.19
N LYS A 22 -16.56 -23.57 0.57
CA LYS A 22 -17.17 -24.78 1.17
C LYS A 22 -17.66 -25.78 0.12
N ARG A 23 -18.21 -25.34 -1.02
CA ARG A 23 -18.62 -26.25 -2.11
C ARG A 23 -17.43 -26.94 -2.78
N ILE A 24 -16.29 -26.26 -2.90
CA ILE A 24 -15.05 -26.86 -3.42
C ILE A 24 -14.41 -27.79 -2.38
N TYR A 25 -14.39 -27.41 -1.10
CA TYR A 25 -13.81 -28.22 -0.02
C TYR A 25 -14.65 -29.47 0.33
N ILE A 26 -15.98 -29.41 0.14
CA ILE A 26 -16.88 -30.56 0.37
C ILE A 26 -16.87 -31.56 -0.81
N ARG A 27 -16.32 -31.20 -1.98
CA ARG A 27 -16.27 -32.10 -3.14
C ARG A 27 -15.02 -32.99 -3.22
N VAL A 28 -14.17 -32.95 -2.19
CA VAL A 28 -13.06 -33.92 -1.98
C VAL A 28 -13.47 -35.09 -1.08
N LYS A 29 -14.74 -35.17 -0.66
CA LYS A 29 -15.31 -36.33 0.07
C LYS A 29 -15.68 -37.52 -0.85
N SER A 30 -14.90 -37.78 -1.89
CA SER A 30 -15.08 -38.95 -2.77
C SER A 30 -13.92 -39.95 -2.72
N VAL A 31 -12.96 -39.79 -1.79
CA VAL A 31 -11.86 -40.75 -1.58
C VAL A 31 -12.26 -41.89 -0.61
N VAL A 32 -13.51 -42.34 -0.68
CA VAL A 32 -13.96 -43.60 -0.08
C VAL A 32 -14.77 -44.34 -1.13
N PHE A 33 -14.12 -44.68 -2.23
CA PHE A 33 -14.66 -45.59 -3.26
C PHE A 33 -13.48 -46.34 -3.89
N PHE A 34 -12.76 -47.10 -3.06
CA PHE A 34 -11.69 -47.98 -3.54
C PHE A 34 -11.82 -49.43 -3.04
N SER A 35 -12.97 -49.80 -2.47
CA SER A 35 -13.26 -51.18 -2.08
C SER A 35 -13.99 -52.01 -3.14
N GLU A 36 -14.44 -51.41 -4.26
CA GLU A 36 -15.24 -52.13 -5.27
C GLU A 36 -14.50 -52.48 -6.57
N MET A 37 -13.23 -52.11 -6.74
CA MET A 37 -12.53 -52.23 -8.03
C MET A 37 -11.44 -53.32 -8.10
N TYR A 38 -11.52 -54.41 -7.30
CA TYR A 38 -10.66 -55.60 -7.50
C TYR A 38 -11.34 -56.89 -7.01
N PRO A 39 -12.16 -57.57 -7.82
CA PRO A 39 -12.98 -58.68 -7.34
C PRO A 39 -12.26 -60.04 -7.25
N ARG A 40 -10.93 -60.16 -7.41
CA ARG A 40 -10.30 -61.49 -7.45
C ARG A 40 -8.82 -61.54 -7.05
N TRP A 41 -8.49 -61.07 -5.85
CA TRP A 41 -7.13 -61.23 -5.29
C TRP A 41 -7.19 -61.85 -3.88
N SER A 42 -6.27 -62.79 -3.61
CA SER A 42 -6.21 -63.59 -2.39
C SER A 42 -5.97 -62.71 -1.15
N SER A 43 -6.52 -63.13 -0.01
CA SER A 43 -6.60 -62.33 1.22
C SER A 43 -5.26 -61.79 1.73
N ARG A 44 -4.12 -62.39 1.34
CA ARG A 44 -2.78 -61.95 1.75
C ARG A 44 -2.32 -60.66 1.06
N ILE A 45 -2.82 -60.35 -0.14
CA ILE A 45 -2.34 -59.21 -0.94
C ILE A 45 -3.07 -57.90 -0.56
N ARG A 46 -4.28 -58.00 0.00
CA ARG A 46 -5.06 -56.85 0.49
C ARG A 46 -4.48 -56.22 1.75
N PHE A 47 -3.88 -57.01 2.65
CA PHE A 47 -3.28 -56.48 3.89
C PHE A 47 -1.98 -55.68 3.67
N LEU A 48 -1.28 -55.89 2.55
CA LEU A 48 -0.04 -55.19 2.23
C LEU A 48 -0.24 -53.90 1.43
N LEU A 49 -1.24 -53.86 0.54
CA LEU A 49 -1.46 -52.71 -0.36
C LEU A 49 -2.24 -51.56 0.28
N PHE A 50 -3.12 -51.84 1.25
CA PHE A 50 -3.95 -50.82 1.90
C PHE A 50 -3.17 -49.82 2.78
N PRO A 51 -2.18 -50.24 3.59
CA PRO A 51 -1.35 -49.31 4.33
C PRO A 51 -0.48 -48.45 3.40
N ALA A 52 0.07 -49.05 2.34
CA ALA A 52 0.99 -48.38 1.42
C ALA A 52 0.33 -47.21 0.66
N THR A 53 -0.93 -47.36 0.23
CA THR A 53 -1.68 -46.28 -0.43
C THR A 53 -2.10 -45.18 0.53
N LEU A 54 -2.42 -45.53 1.79
CA LEU A 54 -2.79 -44.56 2.83
C LEU A 54 -1.58 -43.70 3.25
N PHE A 55 -0.42 -44.32 3.48
CA PHE A 55 0.83 -43.62 3.83
C PHE A 55 1.33 -42.75 2.66
N GLY A 56 1.21 -43.23 1.42
CA GLY A 56 1.54 -42.44 0.22
C GLY A 56 0.64 -41.21 0.05
N ALA A 57 -0.67 -41.36 0.26
CA ALA A 57 -1.63 -40.24 0.19
C ALA A 57 -1.42 -39.23 1.33
N LEU A 58 -1.11 -39.69 2.55
CA LEU A 58 -0.81 -38.82 3.68
C LEU A 58 0.50 -38.04 3.45
N GLY A 59 1.54 -38.71 2.94
CA GLY A 59 2.82 -38.09 2.60
C GLY A 59 2.70 -37.04 1.49
N LEU A 60 1.95 -37.35 0.42
CA LEU A 60 1.69 -36.40 -0.66
C LEU A 60 0.87 -35.20 -0.18
N PHE A 61 -0.10 -35.40 0.72
CA PHE A 61 -0.88 -34.32 1.33
C PHE A 61 -0.02 -33.41 2.22
N ILE A 62 0.90 -33.98 3.00
CA ILE A 62 1.85 -33.23 3.84
C ILE A 62 2.81 -32.42 2.95
N LEU A 63 3.33 -33.00 1.87
CA LEU A 63 4.19 -32.32 0.91
C LEU A 63 3.46 -31.17 0.20
N LEU A 64 2.23 -31.41 -0.28
CA LEU A 64 1.37 -30.35 -0.86
C LEU A 64 1.06 -29.24 0.13
N LYS A 65 0.80 -29.56 1.40
CA LYS A 65 0.51 -28.55 2.42
C LYS A 65 1.75 -27.73 2.77
N SER A 66 2.93 -28.35 2.78
CA SER A 66 4.21 -27.67 3.02
C SER A 66 4.55 -26.69 1.90
N THR A 67 4.35 -27.08 0.63
CA THR A 67 4.62 -26.22 -0.52
C THR A 67 3.57 -25.12 -0.68
N LEU A 68 2.28 -25.41 -0.43
CA LEU A 68 1.24 -24.37 -0.41
C LEU A 68 1.44 -23.34 0.72
N SER A 69 1.93 -23.77 1.90
CA SER A 69 2.22 -22.85 3.00
C SER A 69 3.36 -21.88 2.66
N SER A 70 4.36 -22.34 1.89
CA SER A 70 5.46 -21.48 1.41
C SER A 70 5.07 -20.56 0.25
N LEU A 71 4.03 -20.91 -0.52
CA LEU A 71 3.54 -20.09 -1.64
C LEU A 71 2.51 -19.03 -1.21
N PHE A 72 1.90 -19.15 -0.03
CA PHE A 72 0.81 -18.28 0.42
C PHE A 72 1.15 -17.35 1.60
N THR A 73 2.38 -17.36 2.09
CA THR A 73 2.86 -16.32 3.00
C THR A 73 3.32 -15.11 2.18
N PHE A 74 2.34 -14.41 1.59
CA PHE A 74 2.55 -12.99 1.34
C PHE A 74 2.54 -12.33 2.71
N GLU A 75 3.72 -12.23 3.34
CA GLU A 75 3.90 -11.34 4.47
C GLU A 75 3.66 -9.93 3.93
N CYS A 76 2.43 -9.44 4.11
CA CYS A 76 2.24 -8.01 4.28
C CYS A 76 3.23 -7.61 5.37
N GLN A 77 4.27 -6.87 4.99
CA GLN A 77 5.23 -6.34 5.94
C GLN A 77 4.44 -5.54 6.98
N ASN A 78 4.18 -6.14 8.14
CA ASN A 78 3.30 -5.60 9.18
C ASN A 78 3.95 -4.43 9.94
N ASN A 79 4.90 -3.74 9.32
CA ASN A 79 5.66 -2.67 9.93
C ASN A 79 5.87 -1.52 8.96
N CYS A 80 4.80 -1.10 8.28
CA CYS A 80 4.71 0.27 7.78
C CYS A 80 4.22 1.13 8.93
N ASP A 81 5.10 1.40 9.89
CA ASP A 81 4.79 2.30 10.99
C ASP A 81 4.68 3.71 10.39
N SER A 82 3.46 4.14 10.04
CA SER A 82 3.22 5.43 9.39
C SER A 82 3.72 6.60 10.25
N SER A 83 3.80 6.39 11.56
CA SER A 83 4.38 7.29 12.55
C SER A 83 5.89 7.54 12.35
N SER A 84 6.64 6.56 11.85
CA SER A 84 8.07 6.73 11.56
C SER A 84 8.27 7.46 10.23
N GLN A 85 7.41 7.17 9.25
CA GLN A 85 7.46 7.77 7.91
C GLN A 85 7.03 9.24 7.92
N SER A 86 6.04 9.62 8.73
CA SER A 86 5.61 11.03 8.86
C SER A 86 6.70 11.93 9.43
N ASN A 87 7.63 11.37 10.21
CA ASN A 87 8.74 12.12 10.80
C ASN A 87 9.93 12.34 9.85
N GLU A 88 9.86 11.85 8.61
CA GLU A 88 10.95 12.01 7.65
C GLU A 88 11.19 13.48 7.26
N PRO A 89 12.46 13.94 7.21
CA PRO A 89 12.80 15.33 6.94
C PRO A 89 12.83 15.63 5.43
N PHE A 90 11.71 15.42 4.73
CA PHE A 90 11.59 15.68 3.29
C PHE A 90 11.75 17.15 2.95
N ILE A 91 12.32 17.45 1.78
CA ILE A 91 12.38 18.82 1.24
C ILE A 91 11.46 18.91 0.01
N PHE A 92 10.49 19.80 0.09
CA PHE A 92 9.54 20.05 -0.98
C PHE A 92 9.88 21.39 -1.66
N ILE A 93 10.15 21.36 -2.95
CA ILE A 93 10.46 22.54 -3.75
C ILE A 93 9.23 22.89 -4.58
N GLY A 94 8.65 24.04 -4.30
CA GLY A 94 7.43 24.52 -4.96
C GLY A 94 7.60 25.90 -5.60
N GLY A 95 6.48 26.43 -6.08
CA GLY A 95 6.40 27.71 -6.76
C GLY A 95 5.93 27.56 -8.21
N TYR A 96 5.50 28.68 -8.78
CA TYR A 96 4.94 28.69 -10.12
C TYR A 96 5.96 28.19 -11.16
N PRO A 97 5.55 27.44 -12.20
CA PRO A 97 6.43 27.07 -13.31
C PRO A 97 7.22 28.26 -13.83
N ARG A 98 8.44 28.02 -14.34
CA ARG A 98 9.34 29.08 -14.85
C ARG A 98 9.94 30.03 -13.79
N SER A 99 9.71 29.79 -12.50
CA SER A 99 10.30 30.56 -11.39
C SER A 99 11.70 30.09 -10.96
N GLY A 100 12.34 29.17 -11.71
CA GLY A 100 13.66 28.63 -11.35
C GLY A 100 13.61 27.41 -10.41
N THR A 101 12.47 26.75 -10.26
CA THR A 101 12.31 25.54 -9.43
C THR A 101 13.22 24.39 -9.87
N THR A 102 13.41 24.20 -11.18
CA THR A 102 14.35 23.20 -11.71
C THR A 102 15.80 23.55 -11.37
N LEU A 103 16.18 24.82 -11.42
CA LEU A 103 17.53 25.25 -11.02
C LEU A 103 17.77 24.96 -9.54
N MET A 104 16.81 25.32 -8.67
CA MET A 104 16.91 25.05 -7.23
C MET A 104 17.05 23.56 -6.92
N ARG A 105 16.26 22.72 -7.60
CA ARG A 105 16.36 21.27 -7.51
C ARG A 105 17.75 20.76 -7.89
N VAL A 106 18.27 21.19 -9.04
CA VAL A 106 19.59 20.78 -9.54
C VAL A 106 20.70 21.23 -8.58
N LEU A 107 20.60 22.44 -8.01
CA LEU A 107 21.57 22.90 -7.01
C LEU A 107 21.57 22.02 -5.74
N LEU A 108 20.39 21.54 -5.31
CA LEU A 108 20.29 20.64 -4.17
C LEU A 108 20.80 19.23 -4.49
N ASP A 109 20.56 18.72 -5.70
CA ASP A 109 21.06 17.42 -6.17
C ASP A 109 22.59 17.33 -6.21
N VAL A 110 23.31 18.46 -6.27
CA VAL A 110 24.79 18.47 -6.20
C VAL A 110 25.30 18.08 -4.81
N HIS A 111 24.50 18.27 -3.75
CA HIS A 111 24.94 17.99 -2.39
C HIS A 111 24.92 16.48 -2.11
N PRO A 112 26.02 15.86 -1.63
CA PRO A 112 26.15 14.40 -1.54
C PRO A 112 25.16 13.74 -0.56
N SER A 113 24.54 14.51 0.32
CA SER A 113 23.56 14.02 1.28
C SER A 113 22.10 14.30 0.88
N ILE A 114 21.85 14.91 -0.28
CA ILE A 114 20.51 15.32 -0.73
C ILE A 114 20.25 14.71 -2.11
N ARG A 115 19.05 14.15 -2.29
CA ARG A 115 18.60 13.70 -3.61
C ARG A 115 17.17 14.19 -3.86
N CYS A 116 16.95 14.85 -4.98
CA CYS A 116 15.65 15.30 -5.49
C CYS A 116 15.21 14.47 -6.70
N GLY A 117 16.08 14.31 -7.70
CA GLY A 117 15.73 13.58 -8.92
C GLY A 117 14.80 14.34 -9.88
N PRO A 118 14.26 13.68 -10.93
CA PRO A 118 13.35 14.31 -11.89
C PRO A 118 11.99 14.69 -11.26
N GLU A 119 11.14 15.39 -12.02
CA GLU A 119 9.75 15.62 -11.60
C GLU A 119 9.01 14.27 -11.56
N THR A 120 8.18 14.06 -10.53
CA THR A 120 7.40 12.81 -10.44
C THR A 120 6.19 12.84 -11.35
N HIS A 121 5.65 14.01 -11.65
CA HIS A 121 4.40 14.28 -12.38
C HIS A 121 3.13 13.69 -11.78
N ILE A 122 3.21 12.65 -10.94
CA ILE A 122 2.05 12.00 -10.32
C ILE A 122 1.67 12.63 -8.98
N LEU A 123 2.64 13.14 -8.22
CA LEU A 123 2.40 13.69 -6.89
C LEU A 123 1.39 14.84 -6.89
N PRO A 124 1.46 15.83 -7.82
CA PRO A 124 0.46 16.90 -7.89
C PRO A 124 -0.96 16.38 -8.12
N HIS A 125 -1.11 15.31 -8.90
CA HIS A 125 -2.42 14.71 -9.17
C HIS A 125 -3.03 14.09 -7.92
N PHE A 126 -2.24 13.37 -7.12
CA PHE A 126 -2.73 12.80 -5.86
C PHE A 126 -3.10 13.87 -4.84
N LEU A 127 -2.30 14.94 -4.76
CA LEU A 127 -2.59 16.07 -3.88
C LEU A 127 -3.83 16.85 -4.33
N TYR A 128 -4.01 17.02 -5.65
CA TYR A 128 -5.22 17.59 -6.21
C TYR A 128 -6.46 16.74 -5.92
N LEU A 129 -6.36 15.40 -6.05
CA LEU A 129 -7.45 14.49 -5.69
C LEU A 129 -7.81 14.62 -4.20
N TYR A 130 -6.80 14.75 -3.33
CA TYR A 130 -7.05 14.98 -1.91
C TYR A 130 -7.83 16.27 -1.69
N SER A 131 -7.26 17.41 -2.09
CA SER A 131 -7.81 18.73 -1.76
C SER A 131 -9.14 19.01 -2.45
N SER A 132 -9.32 18.58 -3.70
CA SER A 132 -10.52 18.87 -4.48
C SER A 132 -11.65 17.86 -4.31
N LYS A 133 -11.33 16.59 -4.04
CA LYS A 133 -12.33 15.50 -4.00
C LYS A 133 -12.47 14.88 -2.64
N ILE A 134 -11.39 14.59 -1.92
CA ILE A 134 -11.45 13.82 -0.67
C ILE A 134 -11.72 14.72 0.53
N ALA A 135 -11.02 15.84 0.65
CA ALA A 135 -11.15 16.76 1.77
C ALA A 135 -12.61 17.22 2.03
N PRO A 136 -13.41 17.57 1.00
CA PRO A 136 -14.81 17.96 1.19
C PRO A 136 -15.75 16.80 1.59
N LEU A 137 -15.32 15.55 1.46
CA LEU A 137 -16.16 14.38 1.77
C LEU A 137 -16.13 14.01 3.26
N PHE A 138 -15.12 14.50 4.01
CA PHE A 138 -15.00 14.22 5.44
C PHE A 138 -16.14 14.78 6.27
N ASP A 139 -16.70 15.93 5.88
CA ASP A 139 -17.78 16.58 6.62
C ASP A 139 -19.07 15.74 6.69
N LYS A 140 -19.25 14.75 5.79
CA LYS A 140 -20.50 13.98 5.69
C LYS A 140 -20.29 12.49 5.42
N ARG A 141 -19.66 12.14 4.30
CA ARG A 141 -19.74 10.77 3.74
C ARG A 141 -18.68 9.81 4.28
N LEU A 142 -17.45 10.28 4.47
CA LEU A 142 -16.35 9.40 4.88
C LEU A 142 -16.48 8.95 6.33
N HIS A 143 -16.94 9.85 7.20
CA HIS A 143 -17.20 9.53 8.60
C HIS A 143 -18.29 8.45 8.76
N GLU A 144 -19.35 8.49 7.94
CA GLU A 144 -20.40 7.45 7.92
C GLU A 144 -19.87 6.08 7.49
N ALA A 145 -18.86 6.06 6.63
CA ALA A 145 -18.16 4.84 6.19
C ALA A 145 -17.06 4.38 7.16
N ASN A 146 -16.93 5.02 8.33
CA ASN A 146 -15.87 4.76 9.30
C ASN A 146 -14.45 4.96 8.72
N ILE A 147 -14.32 5.91 7.78
CA ILE A 147 -13.04 6.35 7.20
C ILE A 147 -12.63 7.64 7.92
N SER A 148 -11.62 7.55 8.78
CA SER A 148 -11.11 8.68 9.55
C SER A 148 -10.06 9.49 8.78
N HIS A 149 -9.79 10.71 9.24
CA HIS A 149 -8.72 11.53 8.68
C HIS A 149 -7.36 10.84 8.85
N GLU A 150 -7.10 10.24 10.01
CA GLU A 150 -5.84 9.56 10.32
C GLU A 150 -5.58 8.38 9.37
N LEU A 151 -6.64 7.64 8.99
CA LEU A 151 -6.52 6.56 8.02
C LEU A 151 -6.10 7.11 6.65
N VAL A 152 -6.77 8.15 6.16
CA VAL A 152 -6.43 8.75 4.87
C VAL A 152 -5.03 9.36 4.90
N ASP A 153 -4.68 10.08 5.96
CA ASP A 153 -3.37 10.67 6.14
C ASP A 153 -2.29 9.58 6.13
N SER A 154 -2.51 8.44 6.80
CA SER A 154 -1.57 7.31 6.78
C SER A 154 -1.36 6.71 5.39
N ILE A 155 -2.42 6.66 4.57
CA ILE A 155 -2.35 6.22 3.17
C ILE A 155 -1.49 7.20 2.36
N TYR A 156 -1.72 8.50 2.53
CA TYR A 156 -0.95 9.53 1.83
C TYR A 156 0.52 9.57 2.27
N VAL A 157 0.81 9.43 3.57
CA VAL A 157 2.18 9.32 4.10
C VAL A 157 2.90 8.13 3.47
N SER A 158 2.28 6.95 3.47
CA SER A 158 2.86 5.73 2.89
C SER A 158 3.08 5.85 1.39
N MET A 159 2.10 6.41 0.67
CA MET A 159 2.19 6.65 -0.76
C MET A 159 3.32 7.63 -1.11
N ILE A 160 3.41 8.78 -0.43
CA ILE A 160 4.43 9.81 -0.69
C ILE A 160 5.81 9.28 -0.31
N SER A 161 5.97 8.70 0.88
CA SER A 161 7.26 8.15 1.32
C SER A 161 7.72 7.03 0.38
N GLY A 162 6.81 6.12 0.03
CA GLY A 162 7.09 5.06 -0.94
C GLY A 162 7.49 5.61 -2.31
N LEU A 163 6.85 6.67 -2.79
CA LEU A 163 7.21 7.34 -4.04
C LEU A 163 8.62 7.95 -3.97
N LEU A 164 8.95 8.68 -2.91
CA LEU A 164 10.24 9.38 -2.79
C LEU A 164 11.42 8.43 -2.59
N HIS A 165 11.22 7.33 -1.85
CA HIS A 165 12.25 6.31 -1.64
C HIS A 165 12.47 5.43 -2.87
N LYS A 166 11.42 5.10 -3.62
CA LYS A 166 11.52 4.15 -4.74
C LYS A 166 11.85 4.79 -6.09
N THR A 167 11.82 6.10 -6.21
CA THR A 167 12.07 6.81 -7.48
C THR A 167 13.56 7.02 -7.77
N GLY A 168 14.47 6.74 -6.83
CA GLY A 168 15.90 6.95 -7.03
C GLY A 168 16.75 6.29 -5.94
N PRO A 169 18.07 6.58 -5.92
CA PRO A 169 18.97 6.08 -4.89
C PRO A 169 18.63 6.69 -3.52
N ASP A 170 18.99 5.96 -2.46
CA ASP A 170 18.80 6.44 -1.09
C ASP A 170 19.74 7.61 -0.77
N ALA A 171 19.29 8.52 0.09
CA ALA A 171 20.06 9.68 0.54
C ALA A 171 19.57 10.14 1.91
N LYS A 172 20.46 10.78 2.69
CA LYS A 172 20.14 11.29 4.04
C LYS A 172 18.94 12.24 4.05
N ARG A 173 18.76 13.03 3.00
CA ARG A 173 17.58 13.88 2.81
C ARG A 173 17.02 13.69 1.41
N LEU A 174 15.78 13.25 1.37
CA LEU A 174 15.02 13.11 0.15
C LEU A 174 14.28 14.41 -0.14
N CYS A 175 14.29 14.81 -1.40
CA CYS A 175 13.59 15.98 -1.89
C CYS A 175 12.74 15.67 -3.10
N VAL A 176 11.78 16.56 -3.35
CA VAL A 176 10.88 16.49 -4.47
C VAL A 176 10.61 17.88 -4.99
N LYS A 177 10.59 18.00 -6.31
CA LYS A 177 10.17 19.21 -7.01
C LYS A 177 9.17 18.79 -8.06
N ASP A 178 7.93 19.17 -7.84
CA ASP A 178 6.88 19.09 -8.84
C ASP A 178 6.17 20.45 -8.90
N PRO A 179 5.74 20.90 -10.09
CA PRO A 179 4.93 22.11 -10.20
C PRO A 179 3.68 22.02 -9.32
N PHE A 180 3.24 23.15 -8.78
CA PHE A 180 1.93 23.30 -8.11
C PHE A 180 1.75 22.51 -6.79
N ILE A 181 2.80 21.86 -6.26
CA ILE A 181 2.73 21.25 -4.92
C ILE A 181 2.52 22.30 -3.82
N ASP A 182 2.87 23.55 -4.10
CA ASP A 182 2.70 24.71 -3.22
C ASP A 182 1.22 25.01 -2.90
N PHE A 183 0.27 24.62 -3.75
CA PHE A 183 -1.17 24.72 -3.41
C PHE A 183 -1.58 23.80 -2.25
N ASN A 184 -0.83 22.73 -2.00
CA ASN A 184 -1.11 21.74 -0.96
C ASN A 184 -0.09 21.81 0.19
N LEU A 185 0.65 22.92 0.31
CA LEU A 185 1.67 23.16 1.33
C LEU A 185 1.18 22.83 2.74
N LYS A 186 -0.01 23.34 3.11
CA LYS A 186 -0.59 23.12 4.44
C LYS A 186 -0.84 21.64 4.73
N TYR A 187 -1.32 20.90 3.73
CA TYR A 187 -1.59 19.47 3.88
C TYR A 187 -0.29 18.68 3.97
N LEU A 188 0.70 18.98 3.14
CA LEU A 188 1.99 18.30 3.21
C LEU A 188 2.73 18.57 4.54
N LEU A 189 2.64 19.78 5.10
CA LEU A 189 3.18 20.10 6.43
C LEU A 189 2.45 19.36 7.57
N HIS A 190 1.16 19.09 7.40
CA HIS A 190 0.39 18.26 8.32
C HIS A 190 0.84 16.80 8.27
N LEU A 191 1.06 16.25 7.06
CA LEU A 191 1.54 14.88 6.87
C LEU A 191 3.01 14.68 7.31
N PHE A 192 3.86 15.66 7.05
CA PHE A 192 5.30 15.63 7.31
C PHE A 192 5.75 16.84 8.14
N PRO A 193 5.54 16.83 9.47
CA PRO A 193 5.84 17.98 10.33
C PRO A 193 7.33 18.37 10.35
N ASN A 194 8.25 17.42 10.11
CA ASN A 194 9.68 17.69 10.00
C ASN A 194 10.12 18.09 8.59
N GLY A 195 9.21 18.03 7.62
CA GLY A 195 9.44 18.44 6.24
C GLY A 195 9.75 19.94 6.14
N LYS A 196 10.55 20.30 5.14
CA LYS A 196 10.90 21.69 4.83
C LYS A 196 10.41 22.06 3.44
N PHE A 197 10.02 23.32 3.29
CA PHE A 197 9.53 23.85 2.01
C PHE A 197 10.42 24.96 1.51
N ILE A 198 10.72 24.90 0.22
CA ILE A 198 11.46 25.92 -0.52
C ILE A 198 10.50 26.46 -1.58
N LEU A 199 9.93 27.64 -1.33
CA LEU A 199 9.06 28.32 -2.26
C LEU A 199 9.88 29.23 -3.17
N MET A 200 9.93 28.91 -4.46
CA MET A 200 10.61 29.75 -5.43
C MET A 200 9.74 30.94 -5.82
N VAL A 201 10.28 32.15 -5.64
CA VAL A 201 9.64 33.41 -6.02
C VAL A 201 10.48 34.09 -7.09
N ARG A 202 9.83 34.46 -8.19
CA ARG A 202 10.41 35.22 -9.30
C ARG A 202 9.42 36.30 -9.72
N ASP A 203 9.93 37.43 -10.21
CA ASP A 203 9.09 38.51 -10.75
C ASP A 203 8.07 37.94 -11.75
N GLY A 204 6.78 38.18 -11.49
CA GLY A 204 5.68 37.68 -12.29
C GLY A 204 5.76 38.10 -13.77
N ARG A 205 6.32 39.27 -14.07
CA ARG A 205 6.56 39.73 -15.44
C ARG A 205 7.62 38.88 -16.14
N ALA A 206 8.68 38.50 -15.42
CA ALA A 206 9.73 37.63 -15.94
C ALA A 206 9.22 36.20 -16.13
N VAL A 207 8.37 35.72 -15.22
CA VAL A 207 7.68 34.42 -15.35
C VAL A 207 6.76 34.43 -16.57
N ALA A 208 5.88 35.42 -16.70
CA ALA A 208 4.96 35.56 -17.84
C ALA A 208 5.72 35.65 -19.17
N ASN A 209 6.76 36.49 -19.24
CA ASN A 209 7.62 36.58 -20.42
C ASN A 209 8.26 35.23 -20.77
N SER A 210 8.76 34.49 -19.78
CA SER A 210 9.33 33.15 -20.02
C SER A 210 8.31 32.11 -20.50
N ILE A 211 7.03 32.26 -20.14
CA ILE A 211 5.96 31.36 -20.60
C ILE A 211 5.64 31.71 -22.05
N ILE A 212 5.39 32.99 -22.34
CA ILE A 212 5.03 33.47 -23.68
C ILE A 212 6.17 33.21 -24.68
N SER A 213 7.42 33.44 -24.29
CA SER A 213 8.57 33.26 -25.17
C SER A 213 8.92 31.80 -25.46
N MET A 214 8.29 30.84 -24.77
CA MET A 214 8.51 29.41 -24.95
C MET A 214 7.22 28.64 -25.30
N ALA A 215 6.11 29.36 -25.46
CA ALA A 215 4.85 28.83 -26.00
C ALA A 215 4.90 28.89 -27.53
#